data_AF-A0A9Q9N022-F1
#
_entry.id   AF-A0A9Q9N022-F1
#
_cell.length_a   1.000
_cell.length_b   1.000
_cell.length_c   1.000
_cell.angle_alpha   90.00
_cell.angle_beta   90.00
_cell.angle_gamma   90.00
#
_symmetry.space_group_name_H-M   'P 1'
#
loop_
_entity.id
_entity.type
_entity.pdbx_description
1 polymer ?
#
loop_
_entity_poly.entity_id
_entity_poly.type
_entity_poly.pdbx_seq_one_letter_code
_entity_poly.pdbx_strand_id
1 'polypeptide(L)' 'MAITLHHKEIMILMTDPNLKVPVQHTSFPFEHPYKIDSTIEQLYQLGYITAVQSKADSHWIATSITSKGFSFLKEEGLI' A
#
# COMPACT_ATOMS: atom_id res chain seq x y z
N MET A 1 13.01 3.35 9.19
CA MET A 1 11.78 4.15 9.30
C MET A 1 10.70 3.29 9.95
N ALA A 2 9.82 3.86 10.76
CA ALA A 2 8.76 3.10 11.44
C ALA A 2 7.52 2.97 10.53
N ILE A 3 6.84 1.82 10.58
CA ILE A 3 5.56 1.60 9.90
C ILE A 3 4.48 2.44 10.59
N THR A 4 3.84 3.34 9.85
CA THR A 4 2.77 4.21 10.37
C THR A 4 1.39 3.58 10.20
N LEU A 5 0.34 4.25 10.69
CA LEU A 5 -1.05 3.82 10.51
C LEU A 5 -1.42 3.70 9.02
N HIS A 6 -1.11 4.71 8.20
CA HIS A 6 -1.38 4.71 6.76
C HIS A 6 -0.71 3.55 6.02
N HIS A 7 0.49 3.15 6.45
CA HIS A 7 1.16 1.97 5.88
C HIS A 7 0.34 0.71 6.13
N LYS A 8 -0.18 0.55 7.36
CA LYS A 8 -1.02 -0.61 7.74
C LYS A 8 -2.34 -0.61 6.98
N GLU A 9 -3.01 0.53 6.87
CA GLU A 9 -4.29 0.65 6.15
C GLU A 9 -4.16 0.24 4.68
N ILE A 10 -3.11 0.70 3.98
CA ILE A 10 -2.84 0.30 2.60
C ILE A 10 -2.62 -1.20 2.51
N MET A 11 -1.80 -1.78 3.39
CA MET A 11 -1.54 -3.23 3.38
C MET A 11 -2.82 -4.03 3.67
N ILE A 12 -3.64 -3.63 4.65
CA ILE A 12 -4.91 -4.29 4.97
C ILE A 12 -5.86 -4.22 3.77
N LEU A 13 -6.00 -3.06 3.14
CA LEU A 13 -6.85 -2.90 1.95
C LEU A 13 -6.41 -3.86 0.83
N MET A 14 -5.11 -4.09 0.67
CA MET A 14 -4.56 -5.05 -0.30
C MET A 14 -4.82 -6.52 0.04
N THR A 15 -5.23 -6.84 1.27
CA THR A 15 -5.63 -8.20 1.66
C THR A 15 -7.10 -8.50 1.42
N ASP A 16 -7.91 -7.49 1.06
CA ASP A 16 -9.33 -7.71 0.74
C ASP A 16 -9.47 -8.56 -0.54
N PRO A 17 -10.04 -9.78 -0.45
CA PRO A 17 -10.24 -10.63 -1.62
C PRO A 17 -11.22 -10.03 -2.64
N ASN A 18 -11.99 -9.00 -2.26
CA ASN A 18 -12.93 -8.31 -3.14
C ASN A 18 -12.33 -7.06 -3.80
N LEU A 19 -11.05 -6.77 -3.58
CA LEU A 19 -10.39 -5.61 -4.16
C LEU A 19 -10.28 -5.76 -5.69
N LYS A 20 -11.16 -5.07 -6.43
CA LYS A 20 -11.22 -5.13 -7.90
C LYS A 20 -10.26 -4.18 -8.60
N VAL A 21 -9.72 -3.19 -7.88
CA VAL A 21 -8.85 -2.15 -8.43
C VAL A 21 -7.55 -2.07 -7.63
N PRO A 22 -6.40 -1.84 -8.28
CA PRO A 22 -5.13 -1.60 -7.58
C PRO A 22 -5.25 -0.46 -6.57
N VAL A 23 -4.52 -0.54 -5.46
CA VAL A 23 -4.53 0.51 -4.44
C VAL A 23 -3.66 1.67 -4.90
N GLN A 24 -4.22 2.87 -4.92
CA GLN A 24 -3.55 4.11 -5.34
C GLN A 24 -4.16 5.30 -4.60
N HIS A 25 -3.70 6.53 -4.86
CA HIS A 25 -4.22 7.72 -4.19
C HIS A 25 -5.75 7.90 -4.28
N THR A 26 -6.39 7.46 -5.38
CA THR A 26 -7.86 7.53 -5.53
C THR A 26 -8.61 6.60 -4.58
N SER A 27 -7.95 5.59 -4.01
CA SER A 27 -8.51 4.71 -2.99
C SER A 27 -8.73 5.43 -1.65
N PHE A 28 -8.12 6.62 -1.47
CA PHE A 28 -8.19 7.42 -0.25
C PHE A 28 -8.63 8.86 -0.57
N PRO A 29 -9.93 9.10 -0.84
CA PRO A 29 -10.42 10.39 -1.32
C PRO A 29 -10.27 11.55 -0.33
N PHE A 30 -10.04 11.26 0.95
CA PHE A 30 -9.86 12.24 2.02
C PHE A 30 -8.38 12.54 2.34
N GLU A 31 -7.45 11.80 1.74
CA GLU A 31 -6.01 11.98 1.96
C GLU A 31 -5.37 12.72 0.78
N HIS A 32 -4.28 13.44 1.07
CA HIS A 32 -3.56 14.14 0.02
C HIS A 32 -2.85 13.13 -0.91
N PRO A 33 -3.01 13.20 -2.25
CA PRO A 33 -2.49 12.18 -3.16
C PRO A 33 -1.01 11.86 -3.00
N TYR A 34 -0.18 12.90 -2.89
CA TYR A 34 1.26 12.78 -2.63
C TYR A 34 1.60 11.94 -1.38
N LYS A 35 0.79 12.03 -0.32
CA LYS A 35 1.02 11.27 0.91
C LYS A 35 0.78 9.78 0.69
N ILE A 36 -0.26 9.43 -0.08
CA ILE A 36 -0.54 8.04 -0.44
C ILE A 36 0.55 7.49 -1.35
N ASP A 37 0.94 8.23 -2.39
CA ASP A 37 2.01 7.82 -3.30
C ASP A 37 3.32 7.59 -2.56
N SER A 38 3.71 8.52 -1.68
CA SER A 38 4.92 8.38 -0.86
C SER A 38 4.84 7.18 0.09
N THR A 39 3.65 6.88 0.63
CA THR A 39 3.46 5.70 1.49
C THR A 39 3.58 4.40 0.70
N ILE A 40 3.01 4.35 -0.51
CA ILE A 40 3.11 3.19 -1.41
C ILE A 40 4.58 2.98 -1.81
N GLU A 41 5.29 4.05 -2.18
CA GLU A 41 6.72 3.99 -2.48
C GLU A 41 7.53 3.44 -1.30
N GLN A 42 7.28 3.93 -0.08
CA GLN A 42 7.97 3.47 1.12
C GLN A 42 7.71 1.99 1.40
N LEU A 43 6.45 1.53 1.29
CA LEU A 43 6.10 0.11 1.44
C LEU A 43 6.78 -0.77 0.39
N TYR A 44 6.88 -0.28 -0.83
CA TYR A 44 7.57 -0.96 -1.92
C TYR A 44 9.08 -1.07 -1.66
N GLN A 45 9.73 0.03 -1.28
CA GLN A 45 11.16 0.05 -0.93
C GLN A 45 11.49 -0.86 0.26
N LEU A 46 10.57 -0.97 1.22
CA LEU A 46 10.71 -1.86 2.38
C LEU A 46 10.37 -3.33 2.06
N GLY A 47 9.86 -3.60 0.85
CA GLY A 47 9.54 -4.95 0.37
C GLY A 47 8.29 -5.56 1.01
N TYR A 48 7.36 -4.74 1.52
CA TYR A 48 6.09 -5.23 2.06
C TYR A 48 5.03 -5.43 0.97
N ILE A 49 5.11 -4.66 -0.11
CA ILE A 49 4.20 -4.73 -1.25
C ILE A 49 4.97 -4.75 -2.58
N THR A 50 4.30 -5.14 -3.65
CA THR A 50 4.71 -4.81 -5.01
C THR A 50 3.95 -3.58 -5.47
N ALA A 51 4.67 -2.64 -6.09
CA ALA A 51 4.08 -1.43 -6.64
C ALA A 51 4.76 -1.07 -7.96
N VAL A 52 4.07 -0.27 -8.77
CA VAL A 52 4.58 0.28 -10.03
C VAL A 52 4.38 1.79 -10.02
N GLN A 53 5.33 2.53 -10.57
CA GLN A 53 5.16 3.95 -10.82
C GLN A 53 4.56 4.17 -12.20
N SER A 54 3.47 4.93 -12.27
CA SER A 54 2.87 5.37 -13.54
C SER A 54 3.83 6.29 -14.28
N LYS A 55 4.14 5.96 -15.53
CA LYS A 55 5.04 6.77 -16.39
C LYS A 55 4.41 8.08 -16.84
N ALA A 56 3.08 8.18 -16.84
CA ALA A 56 2.37 9.37 -17.31
C ALA A 56 2.30 10.45 -16.23
N ASP A 57 2.03 10.05 -14.99
CA ASP A 57 1.63 10.97 -13.92
C ASP A 57 2.55 10.89 -12.69
N SER A 58 3.58 10.05 -12.72
CA SER A 58 4.52 9.80 -11.61
C SER A 58 3.90 9.29 -10.30
N HIS A 59 2.63 8.89 -10.32
CA HIS A 59 1.91 8.29 -9.19
C HIS A 59 2.32 6.83 -8.94
N TRP A 60 2.19 6.39 -7.70
CA TRP A 60 2.50 5.02 -7.30
C TRP A 60 1.23 4.18 -7.16
N ILE A 61 1.26 2.99 -7.76
CA ILE A 61 0.14 2.06 -7.79
C ILE A 61 0.58 0.76 -7.14
N ALA A 62 -0.03 0.41 -6.01
CA ALA A 62 0.21 -0.83 -5.30
C ALA A 62 -0.59 -1.97 -5.96
N THR A 63 0.11 -3.06 -6.29
CA THR A 63 -0.41 -4.14 -7.14
C THR A 63 -0.66 -5.44 -6.40
N SER A 64 0.19 -5.80 -5.42
CA SER A 64 0.00 -6.98 -4.59
C SER A 64 0.74 -6.87 -3.26
N ILE A 65 0.25 -7.57 -2.24
CA ILE A 65 0.96 -7.70 -0.97
C ILE A 65 1.99 -8.84 -1.08
N THR A 66 3.20 -8.63 -0.57
CA THR A 66 4.22 -9.68 -0.53
C THR A 66 3.98 -10.62 0.66
N SER A 67 4.66 -11.77 0.68
CA SER A 67 4.67 -12.65 1.86
C SER A 67 5.15 -11.93 3.12
N LYS A 68 6.09 -10.98 3.00
CA LYS A 68 6.59 -10.17 4.12
C LYS A 68 5.51 -9.23 4.66
N GLY A 69 4.78 -8.54 3.77
CA GLY A 69 3.63 -7.70 4.12
C GLY A 69 2.55 -8.48 4.84
N PHE A 70 2.22 -9.64 4.30
CA PHE A 70 1.19 -10.49 4.88
C PHE A 70 1.57 -11.05 6.25
N SER A 71 2.81 -11.54 6.41
CA SER A 71 3.31 -11.99 7.72
C SER A 71 3.32 -10.87 8.76
N PHE A 72 3.74 -9.66 8.36
CA PHE A 72 3.71 -8.50 9.25
C PHE A 72 2.30 -8.18 9.76
N LEU A 73 1.29 -8.20 8.88
CA LEU A 73 -0.10 -7.97 9.30
C LEU A 73 -0.61 -9.03 10.27
N LYS A 74 -0.23 -10.31 10.07
CA LYS A 74 -0.58 -11.40 10.99
C LYS A 74 0.10 -11.26 12.35
N GLU A 75 1.38 -10.92 12.37
CA GLU A 75 2.14 -10.71 13.61
C GLU A 75 1.56 -9.56 14.45
N GLU A 76 1.03 -8.53 13.78
CA GLU A 76 0.35 -7.39 14.41
C GLU A 76 -1.12 -7.67 14.77
N GLY A 77 -1.67 -8.85 14.43
CA GLY A 77 -3.06 -9.23 14.71
C GLY A 77 -4.10 -8.43 13.91
N LEU A 78 -3.73 -7.94 12.72
CA LEU A 78 -4.57 -7.08 11.88
C LEU A 78 -5.38 -7.86 10.84
N ILE A 79 -5.03 -9.13 10.59
CA ILE A 79 -5.71 -10.07 9.68
C ILE A 79 -5.68 -11.51 10.23
#